data_AF-A0A015IJ20-F1
#
_entry.id   AF-A0A015IJ20-F1
#
_cell.length_a   1.000
_cell.length_b   1.000
_cell.length_c   1.000
_cell.angle_alpha   90.00
_cell.angle_beta   90.00
_cell.angle_gamma   90.00
#
_symmetry.space_group_name_H-M   'P 1'
#
loop_
_entity.id
_entity.type
_entity.pdbx_description
1 polymer ?
#
loop_
_entity_poly.entity_id
_entity_poly.type
_entity_poly.pdbx_seq_one_letter_code
_entity_poly.pdbx_strand_id
1 'polypeptide(L)'
;MKLFVHLEKQHNQLTVIEYNYKRAIFEYLTLLNNNNGCEKVDISLKVVQKIYIDGGYWLLNNKLPESRHGKYQKTIRVIDDEDVAERCHIWIRKQNFNTTPATFKKFVENELFPAIGIAKEKSITIMTTTRWLKVLGYSFQQYRRGIYYDGHEREDILQYRKKFLENIFNHEKYMSKYEGEFMDRIYLT
;
A
#
# COMPACT_ATOMS: atom_id res chain seq x y z
N MET A 1 14.43 -29.04 -3.07
CA MET A 1 13.03 -29.50 -3.19
C MET A 1 12.84 -31.00 -2.90
N LYS A 2 13.73 -31.92 -3.34
CA LYS A 2 13.58 -33.37 -3.13
C LYS A 2 13.72 -33.86 -1.67
N LEU A 3 14.53 -33.21 -0.83
CA LEU A 3 14.78 -33.62 0.56
C LEU A 3 13.62 -33.31 1.53
N PHE A 4 12.97 -32.15 1.40
CA PHE A 4 11.86 -31.77 2.29
C PHE A 4 10.65 -32.70 2.14
N VAL A 5 10.27 -32.98 0.88
CA VAL A 5 9.19 -33.93 0.54
C VAL A 5 9.54 -35.36 1.00
N HIS A 6 10.82 -35.72 1.06
CA HIS A 6 11.27 -37.02 1.57
C HIS A 6 11.23 -37.10 3.10
N LEU A 7 11.63 -36.03 3.80
CA LEU A 7 11.54 -35.93 5.26
C LEU A 7 10.10 -35.93 5.78
N GLU A 8 9.18 -35.25 5.08
CA GLU A 8 7.74 -35.30 5.40
C GLU A 8 7.15 -36.69 5.18
N LYS A 9 7.60 -37.44 4.17
CA LYS A 9 7.12 -38.81 3.91
C LYS A 9 7.66 -39.85 4.91
N GLN A 10 8.81 -39.59 5.53
CA GLN A 10 9.47 -40.51 6.48
C GLN A 10 9.32 -40.11 7.95
N HIS A 11 8.52 -39.10 8.29
CA HIS A 11 8.39 -38.62 9.67
C HIS A 11 7.94 -39.71 10.66
N ASN A 12 7.15 -40.70 10.21
CA ASN A 12 6.70 -41.83 11.02
C ASN A 12 7.78 -42.90 11.29
N GLN A 13 8.92 -42.84 10.61
CA GLN A 13 10.02 -43.81 10.72
C GLN A 13 11.24 -43.23 11.46
N LEU A 14 11.22 -41.94 11.79
CA LEU A 14 12.34 -41.22 12.38
C LEU A 14 12.04 -40.88 13.82
N THR A 15 13.05 -41.03 14.68
CA THR A 15 12.97 -40.44 16.02
C THR A 15 12.97 -38.92 15.92
N VAL A 16 12.37 -38.26 16.91
CA VAL A 16 12.28 -36.78 16.95
C VAL A 16 13.67 -36.13 16.86
N ILE A 17 14.68 -36.76 17.47
CA ILE A 17 16.07 -36.29 17.44
C ILE A 17 16.64 -36.37 16.02
N GLU A 18 16.43 -37.49 15.34
CA GLU A 18 16.89 -37.67 13.96
C GLU A 18 16.18 -36.73 12.98
N TYR A 19 14.88 -36.52 13.16
CA TYR A 19 14.12 -35.57 12.35
C TYR A 19 14.65 -34.14 12.52
N ASN A 20 14.83 -33.69 13.76
CA ASN A 20 15.34 -32.34 14.05
C ASN A 20 16.78 -32.16 13.55
N TYR A 21 17.63 -33.18 13.68
CA TYR A 21 18.99 -33.16 13.15
C TYR A 21 19.01 -33.03 11.62
N LYS A 22 18.21 -33.85 10.91
CA LYS A 22 18.09 -33.79 9.45
C LYS A 22 17.48 -32.47 8.98
N ARG A 23 16.49 -31.93 9.71
CA ARG A 23 15.88 -30.63 9.44
C ARG A 23 16.88 -29.48 9.63
N ALA A 24 17.69 -29.50 10.68
CA ALA A 24 18.73 -28.51 10.94
C ALA A 24 19.73 -28.42 9.79
N ILE A 25 20.24 -29.59 9.36
CA ILE A 25 21.19 -29.67 8.26
C ILE A 25 20.57 -29.13 6.97
N PHE A 26 19.33 -29.54 6.67
CA PHE A 26 18.64 -29.09 5.47
C PHE A 26 18.45 -27.57 5.46
N GLU A 27 17.90 -27.00 6.54
CA GLU A 27 17.65 -25.56 6.62
C GLU A 27 18.96 -24.76 6.55
N TYR A 28 20.01 -25.21 7.22
CA TYR A 28 21.35 -24.60 7.15
C TYR A 28 21.88 -24.58 5.72
N LEU A 29 21.87 -25.72 5.02
CA LEU A 29 22.39 -25.82 3.65
C LEU A 29 21.57 -24.99 2.66
N THR A 30 20.25 -24.91 2.83
CA THR A 30 19.40 -24.08 1.96
C THR A 30 19.70 -22.60 2.11
N LEU A 31 19.82 -22.11 3.35
CA LEU A 31 20.14 -20.71 3.64
C LEU A 31 21.56 -20.37 3.18
N LEU A 32 22.52 -21.28 3.37
CA LEU A 32 23.90 -21.10 2.92
C LEU A 32 24.00 -21.00 1.40
N ASN A 33 23.25 -21.84 0.67
CA ASN A 33 23.22 -21.80 -0.79
C ASN A 33 22.56 -20.50 -1.31
N ASN A 34 21.51 -20.02 -0.64
CA ASN A 34 20.84 -18.77 -1.00
C ASN A 34 21.73 -17.53 -0.75
N ASN A 35 22.61 -17.59 0.24
CA ASN A 35 23.51 -16.50 0.62
C ASN A 35 24.92 -16.62 -0.01
N ASN A 36 25.09 -17.40 -1.08
CA ASN A 36 26.38 -17.63 -1.75
C ASN A 36 27.52 -18.06 -0.80
N GLY A 37 27.20 -18.74 0.30
CA GLY A 37 28.19 -19.22 1.28
C GLY A 37 28.62 -18.23 2.36
N CYS A 38 28.06 -17.02 2.39
CA CYS A 38 28.33 -15.99 3.41
C CYS A 38 27.48 -16.19 4.69
N GLU A 39 27.83 -15.51 5.78
CA GLU A 39 27.02 -15.41 7.03
C GLU A 39 26.75 -16.73 7.77
N LYS A 40 27.72 -17.66 7.76
CA LYS A 40 27.58 -19.00 8.36
C LYS A 40 27.10 -19.01 9.82
N VAL A 41 27.53 -18.03 10.61
CA VAL A 41 27.20 -17.90 12.05
C VAL A 41 25.77 -17.39 12.24
N ASP A 42 25.33 -16.42 11.45
CA ASP A 42 23.96 -15.90 11.54
C ASP A 42 22.94 -16.92 11.02
N ILE A 43 23.33 -17.70 10.01
CA ILE A 43 22.51 -18.80 9.49
C ILE A 43 22.36 -19.90 10.54
N SER A 44 23.44 -20.30 11.22
CA SER A 44 23.34 -21.32 12.28
C SER A 44 22.46 -20.84 13.44
N LEU A 45 22.58 -19.56 13.84
CA LEU A 45 21.73 -18.96 14.86
C LEU A 45 20.24 -19.01 14.46
N LYS A 46 19.91 -18.63 13.22
CA LYS A 46 18.53 -18.66 12.69
C LYS A 46 17.95 -20.08 12.68
N VAL A 47 18.74 -21.07 12.28
CA VAL A 47 18.31 -22.49 12.25
C VAL A 47 18.06 -23.01 13.66
N VAL A 48 18.96 -22.71 14.61
CA VAL A 48 18.80 -23.11 16.02
C VAL A 48 17.55 -22.48 16.63
N GLN A 49 17.35 -21.17 16.43
CA GLN A 49 16.15 -20.48 16.92
C GLN A 49 14.88 -21.11 16.36
N LYS A 50 14.84 -21.40 15.06
CA LYS A 50 13.68 -22.00 14.41
C LYS A 50 13.37 -23.40 14.94
N ILE A 51 14.38 -24.24 15.12
CA ILE A 51 14.19 -25.62 15.62
C ILE A 51 13.80 -25.62 17.10
N TYR A 52 14.43 -24.76 17.91
CA TYR A 52 14.20 -24.74 19.35
C TYR A 52 12.85 -24.08 19.72
N ILE A 53 12.53 -22.94 19.08
CA ILE A 53 11.28 -22.21 19.35
C ILE A 53 10.07 -22.96 18.78
N ASP A 54 10.12 -23.42 17.52
CA ASP A 54 9.00 -24.15 16.93
C ASP A 54 8.88 -25.57 17.52
N GLY A 55 10.01 -26.22 17.82
CA GLY A 55 10.05 -27.57 18.39
C GLY A 55 9.53 -27.60 19.83
N GLY A 56 9.93 -26.64 20.68
CA GLY A 56 9.46 -26.55 22.07
C GLY A 56 7.96 -26.29 22.18
N TYR A 57 7.41 -25.41 21.33
CA TYR A 57 5.97 -25.14 21.29
C TYR A 57 5.17 -26.36 20.83
N TRP A 58 5.67 -27.07 19.81
CA TRP A 58 5.01 -28.28 19.30
C TRP A 58 5.01 -29.40 20.35
N LEU A 59 6.11 -29.60 21.08
CA LEU A 59 6.21 -30.62 22.15
C LEU A 59 5.15 -30.44 23.24
N LEU A 60 4.79 -29.20 23.57
CA LEU A 60 3.80 -28.89 24.62
C LEU A 60 2.36 -28.93 24.12
N ASN A 61 2.13 -28.58 22.85
CA ASN A 61 0.78 -28.29 22.35
C ASN A 61 0.31 -29.25 21.24
N ASN A 62 1.21 -30.10 20.74
CA ASN A 62 1.00 -31.02 19.60
C ASN A 62 0.43 -30.33 18.34
N LYS A 63 0.67 -29.02 18.23
CA LYS A 63 0.14 -28.11 17.20
C LYS A 63 1.20 -27.06 16.87
N LEU A 64 1.19 -26.58 15.64
CA LEU A 64 2.00 -25.44 15.23
C LEU A 64 1.47 -24.14 15.88
N PRO A 65 2.35 -23.18 16.22
CA PRO A 65 1.91 -21.90 16.76
C PRO A 65 1.06 -21.14 15.75
N GLU A 66 -0.06 -20.58 16.22
CA GLU A 66 -0.94 -19.80 15.36
C GLU A 66 -0.26 -18.50 14.92
N SER A 67 -0.26 -18.25 13.60
CA SER A 67 0.18 -16.96 13.07
C SER A 67 -0.76 -15.85 13.53
N ARG A 68 -0.17 -14.80 14.13
CA ARG A 68 -0.85 -13.51 14.40
C ARG A 68 -0.66 -12.50 13.28
N HIS A 69 0.08 -12.86 12.23
CA HIS A 69 0.33 -11.98 11.09
C HIS A 69 -0.98 -11.72 10.35
N GLY A 70 -1.28 -10.45 10.05
CA GLY A 70 -2.51 -10.05 9.35
C GLY A 70 -3.80 -10.06 10.19
N LYS A 71 -3.76 -10.50 11.46
CA LYS A 71 -4.93 -10.49 12.38
C LYS A 71 -5.13 -9.17 13.13
N TYR A 72 -4.64 -8.05 12.58
CA TYR A 72 -4.81 -6.74 13.22
C TYR A 72 -6.22 -6.21 12.99
N GLN A 73 -6.86 -5.70 14.05
CA GLN A 73 -8.16 -5.03 13.93
C GLN A 73 -8.02 -3.81 13.02
N LYS A 74 -8.84 -3.75 11.97
CA LYS A 74 -8.90 -2.58 11.09
C LYS A 74 -9.61 -1.47 11.85
N THR A 75 -8.85 -0.51 12.38
CA THR A 75 -9.40 0.71 12.97
C THR A 75 -9.80 1.68 11.86
N ILE A 76 -11.10 1.99 11.79
CA ILE A 76 -11.63 3.06 10.95
C ILE A 76 -11.03 4.38 11.46
N ARG A 77 -10.42 5.15 10.56
CA ARG A 77 -9.81 6.43 10.91
C ARG A 77 -10.87 7.52 10.82
N VAL A 78 -10.70 8.57 11.60
CA VAL A 78 -11.56 9.76 11.54
C VAL A 78 -11.60 10.38 10.14
N ILE A 79 -10.50 10.29 9.38
CA ILE A 79 -10.42 10.81 8.02
C ILE A 79 -11.12 9.94 6.97
N ASP A 80 -11.50 8.71 7.33
CA ASP A 80 -12.23 7.82 6.42
C ASP A 80 -13.74 8.18 6.39
N ASP A 81 -14.19 9.07 7.27
CA ASP A 81 -15.53 9.65 7.28
C ASP A 81 -15.65 10.71 6.16
N GLU A 82 -16.71 10.61 5.35
CA GLU A 82 -16.90 11.44 4.16
C GLU A 82 -17.05 12.93 4.49
N ASP A 83 -17.77 13.28 5.56
CA ASP A 83 -17.99 14.67 5.98
C ASP A 83 -16.67 15.29 6.47
N VAL A 84 -15.87 14.50 7.18
CA VAL A 84 -14.54 14.92 7.65
C VAL A 84 -13.58 15.11 6.48
N ALA A 85 -13.58 14.18 5.53
CA ALA A 85 -12.77 14.26 4.32
C ALA A 85 -13.14 15.49 3.49
N GLU A 86 -14.44 15.76 3.30
CA GLU A 86 -14.92 16.94 2.58
C GLU A 86 -14.45 18.25 3.23
N ARG A 87 -14.59 18.38 4.56
CA ARG A 87 -14.08 19.56 5.28
C ARG A 87 -12.58 19.76 5.08
N CYS A 88 -11.81 18.68 5.09
CA CYS A 88 -10.38 18.73 4.80
C CYS A 88 -10.11 19.21 3.37
N HIS A 89 -10.84 18.68 2.38
CA HIS A 89 -10.71 19.11 0.98
C HIS A 89 -11.05 20.60 0.79
N ILE A 90 -12.15 21.08 1.39
CA ILE A 90 -12.54 22.50 1.33
C ILE A 90 -11.43 23.39 1.88
N TRP A 91 -10.88 23.02 3.04
CA TRP A 91 -9.79 23.80 3.63
C TRP A 91 -8.52 23.78 2.77
N ILE A 92 -8.10 22.60 2.27
CA ILE A 92 -6.91 22.49 1.40
C ILE A 92 -7.06 23.33 0.12
N ARG A 93 -8.25 23.30 -0.51
CA ARG A 93 -8.54 24.13 -1.69
C ARG A 93 -8.43 25.62 -1.38
N LYS A 94 -8.91 26.06 -0.21
CA LYS A 94 -8.80 27.46 0.25
C LYS A 94 -7.34 27.91 0.43
N GLN A 95 -6.42 26.99 0.69
CA GLN A 95 -4.97 27.27 0.80
C GLN A 95 -4.24 27.25 -0.55
N ASN A 96 -4.96 27.20 -1.69
CA ASN A 96 -4.38 27.06 -3.04
C ASN A 96 -3.39 25.88 -3.16
N PHE A 97 -3.66 24.76 -2.48
CA PHE A 97 -2.81 23.55 -2.48
C PHE A 97 -1.37 23.73 -1.98
N ASN A 98 -1.00 24.89 -1.43
CA ASN A 98 0.30 25.16 -0.83
C ASN A 98 0.38 24.71 0.65
N THR A 99 -0.29 23.60 0.96
CA THR A 99 -0.41 23.09 2.33
C THR A 99 0.82 22.27 2.71
N THR A 100 1.41 22.55 3.87
CA THR A 100 2.44 21.69 4.48
C THR A 100 1.81 20.80 5.57
N PRO A 101 2.42 19.66 5.95
CA PRO A 101 1.87 18.83 7.01
C PRO A 101 1.74 19.59 8.34
N ALA A 102 2.64 20.55 8.59
CA ALA A 102 2.58 21.39 9.79
C ALA A 102 1.39 22.36 9.78
N THR A 103 1.08 22.98 8.63
CA THR A 103 -0.09 23.86 8.54
C THR A 103 -1.38 23.07 8.59
N PHE A 104 -1.43 21.90 7.94
CA PHE A 104 -2.58 20.99 8.03
C PHE A 104 -2.81 20.51 9.46
N LYS A 105 -1.74 20.20 10.21
CA LYS A 105 -1.84 19.82 11.63
C LYS A 105 -2.54 20.92 12.44
N LYS A 106 -2.13 22.18 12.28
CA LYS A 106 -2.74 23.31 12.99
C LYS A 106 -4.24 23.46 12.68
N PHE A 107 -4.63 23.25 11.43
CA PHE A 107 -6.04 23.23 11.05
C PHE A 107 -6.80 22.10 11.75
N VAL A 108 -6.25 20.89 11.73
CA VAL A 108 -6.90 19.73 12.34
C VAL A 108 -7.15 19.94 13.83
N GLU A 109 -6.16 20.48 14.54
CA GLU A 109 -6.23 20.70 15.99
C GLU A 109 -7.12 21.88 16.40
N ASN A 110 -7.11 22.97 15.62
CA ASN A 110 -7.81 24.20 16.00
C ASN A 110 -9.24 24.31 15.44
N GLU A 111 -9.50 23.71 14.28
CA GLU A 111 -10.78 23.86 13.57
C GLU A 111 -11.49 22.51 13.44
N LEU A 112 -10.83 21.48 12.90
CA LEU A 112 -11.48 20.21 12.56
C LEU A 112 -11.94 19.44 13.80
N PHE A 113 -11.03 19.18 14.76
CA PHE A 113 -11.35 18.42 15.97
C PHE A 113 -12.44 19.08 16.84
N PRO A 114 -12.38 20.40 17.12
CA PRO A 114 -13.47 21.08 17.81
C PRO A 114 -14.80 20.96 17.07
N ALA A 115 -14.81 21.08 15.74
CA ALA A 115 -16.03 21.02 14.94
C ALA A 115 -16.67 19.61 14.84
N ILE A 116 -15.95 18.56 15.28
CA ILE A 116 -16.44 17.17 15.34
C ILE A 116 -16.67 16.72 16.80
N GLY A 117 -16.37 17.57 17.79
CA GLY A 117 -16.51 17.24 19.21
C GLY A 117 -15.36 16.40 19.77
N ILE A 118 -14.22 16.34 19.09
CA ILE A 118 -13.00 15.66 19.58
C ILE A 118 -12.27 16.63 20.52
N ALA A 119 -12.02 16.19 21.76
CA ALA A 119 -11.33 17.00 22.76
C ALA A 119 -9.94 17.47 22.28
N LYS A 120 -9.60 18.74 22.55
CA LYS A 120 -8.32 19.38 22.18
C LYS A 120 -7.07 18.67 22.71
N GLU A 121 -7.20 17.84 23.75
CA GLU A 121 -6.11 17.03 24.30
C GLU A 121 -5.61 15.97 23.31
N LYS A 122 -6.44 15.57 22.33
CA LYS A 122 -6.06 14.63 21.29
C LYS A 122 -5.32 15.36 20.17
N SER A 123 -4.02 15.54 20.33
CA SER A 123 -3.12 16.04 19.28
C SER A 123 -2.74 14.92 18.31
N ILE A 124 -2.50 15.27 17.05
CA ILE A 124 -1.93 14.36 16.05
C ILE A 124 -0.46 14.65 15.79
N THR A 125 0.31 13.58 15.55
CA THR A 125 1.70 13.72 15.12
C THR A 125 1.77 14.16 13.67
N ILE A 126 2.87 14.81 13.28
CA ILE A 126 3.14 15.23 11.89
C ILE A 126 3.09 14.03 10.93
N MET A 127 3.52 12.84 11.40
CA MET A 127 3.45 11.60 10.63
C MET A 127 2.01 11.19 10.33
N THR A 128 1.13 11.27 11.33
CA THR A 128 -0.31 11.01 11.17
C THR A 128 -0.92 11.99 10.17
N THR A 129 -0.60 13.28 10.30
CA THR A 129 -1.04 14.34 9.39
C THR A 129 -0.60 14.08 7.95
N THR A 130 0.66 13.65 7.76
CA THR A 130 1.21 13.30 6.45
C THR A 130 0.50 12.08 5.85
N ARG A 131 0.20 11.08 6.68
CA ARG A 131 -0.58 9.90 6.26
C ARG A 131 -2.00 10.28 5.86
N TRP A 132 -2.64 11.19 6.59
CA TRP A 132 -3.98 11.69 6.26
C TRP A 132 -4.01 12.42 4.92
N LEU A 133 -3.03 13.31 4.66
CA LEU A 133 -2.92 13.97 3.35
C LEU A 133 -2.81 12.95 2.21
N LYS A 134 -2.04 11.87 2.40
CA LYS A 134 -1.94 10.78 1.42
C LYS A 134 -3.26 10.03 1.20
N VAL A 135 -4.02 9.78 2.28
CA VAL A 135 -5.34 9.14 2.18
C VAL A 135 -6.31 10.02 1.40
N LEU A 136 -6.27 11.33 1.61
CA LEU A 136 -7.03 12.33 0.85
C LEU A 136 -6.53 12.52 -0.60
N GLY A 137 -5.56 11.73 -1.07
CA GLY A 137 -5.03 11.81 -2.43
C GLY A 137 -3.97 12.89 -2.66
N TYR A 138 -3.50 13.58 -1.62
CA TYR A 138 -2.44 14.57 -1.74
C TYR A 138 -1.06 13.95 -1.54
N SER A 139 -0.13 14.30 -2.42
CA SER A 139 1.28 13.94 -2.28
C SER A 139 2.16 15.16 -2.41
N PHE A 140 3.20 15.24 -1.57
CA PHE A 140 4.23 16.25 -1.71
C PHE A 140 5.10 15.90 -2.91
N GLN A 141 4.91 16.61 -4.00
CA GLN A 141 5.78 16.53 -5.15
C GLN A 141 6.68 17.77 -5.18
N GLN A 142 7.94 17.56 -5.49
CA GLN A 142 8.80 18.67 -5.87
C GLN A 142 8.26 19.23 -7.18
N TYR A 143 8.11 20.56 -7.24
CA TYR A 143 7.80 21.24 -8.47
C TYR A 143 8.87 20.93 -9.50
N ARG A 144 8.52 20.14 -10.52
CA ARG A 144 9.31 20.00 -11.73
C ARG A 144 8.68 20.94 -12.74
N ARG A 145 9.44 21.91 -13.27
CA ARG A 145 8.99 22.71 -14.41
C ARG A 145 8.53 21.75 -15.50
N GLY A 146 7.22 21.66 -15.74
CA GLY A 146 6.62 20.92 -16.83
C GLY A 146 6.80 21.64 -18.16
N ILE A 147 7.96 22.26 -18.39
CA ILE A 147 8.29 22.84 -19.68
C ILE A 147 8.93 21.71 -20.48
N TYR A 148 8.09 20.98 -21.21
CA TYR A 148 8.58 20.21 -22.33
C TYR A 148 9.10 21.24 -23.36
N TYR A 149 10.42 21.31 -23.57
CA TYR A 149 11.03 21.98 -24.71
C TYR A 149 10.77 21.20 -26.02
N ASP A 150 9.62 20.56 -26.12
CA ASP A 150 9.32 19.55 -27.11
C ASP A 150 8.21 20.06 -28.02
N GLY A 151 8.62 20.44 -29.23
CA GLY A 151 7.99 20.01 -30.49
C GLY A 151 6.54 20.35 -30.78
N HIS A 152 5.75 20.86 -29.82
CA HIS A 152 4.32 21.10 -29.98
C HIS A 152 3.98 22.13 -31.06
N GLU A 153 4.95 22.96 -31.43
CA GLU A 153 4.88 23.93 -32.53
C GLU A 153 5.42 23.37 -33.87
N ARG A 154 5.94 22.14 -33.90
CA ARG A 154 6.37 21.52 -35.17
C ARG A 154 5.17 21.31 -36.08
N GLU A 155 5.38 21.59 -37.35
CA GLU A 155 4.32 21.58 -38.37
C GLU A 155 3.62 20.21 -38.48
N ASP A 156 4.36 19.11 -38.33
CA ASP A 156 3.81 17.74 -38.35
C ASP A 156 2.85 17.48 -37.19
N ILE A 157 3.19 17.95 -35.99
CA ILE A 157 2.35 17.83 -34.79
C ILE A 157 1.10 18.71 -34.91
N LEU A 158 1.22 19.92 -35.48
CA LEU A 158 0.07 20.79 -35.74
C LEU A 158 -0.87 20.20 -36.80
N GLN A 159 -0.33 19.62 -37.88
CA GLN A 159 -1.12 18.91 -38.88
C GLN A 159 -1.83 17.70 -38.29
N TYR A 160 -1.13 16.90 -37.49
CA TYR A 160 -1.74 15.76 -36.79
C TYR A 160 -2.87 16.21 -35.86
N ARG A 161 -2.68 17.30 -35.09
CA ARG A 161 -3.72 17.85 -34.22
C ARG A 161 -4.96 18.28 -34.99
N LYS A 162 -4.82 18.95 -36.14
CA LYS A 162 -5.95 19.32 -37.00
C LYS A 162 -6.73 18.08 -37.45
N LYS A 163 -6.03 17.07 -37.96
CA LYS A 163 -6.62 15.79 -38.37
C LYS A 163 -7.31 15.06 -37.21
N PHE A 164 -6.71 15.11 -36.02
CA PHE A 164 -7.27 14.50 -34.83
C PHE A 164 -8.57 15.19 -34.40
N LEU A 165 -8.63 16.52 -34.45
CA LEU A 165 -9.85 17.28 -34.15
C LEU A 165 -10.96 16.96 -35.16
N GLU A 166 -10.65 16.94 -36.46
CA GLU A 166 -11.61 16.52 -37.51
C GLU A 166 -12.14 15.11 -37.23
N ASN A 167 -11.27 14.18 -36.84
CA ASN A 167 -11.69 12.84 -36.45
C ASN A 167 -12.60 12.87 -35.23
N ILE A 168 -12.26 13.60 -34.17
CA ILE A 168 -13.12 13.68 -32.98
C ILE A 168 -14.51 14.21 -33.33
N PHE A 169 -14.62 15.30 -34.10
CA PHE A 169 -15.92 15.82 -34.53
C PHE A 169 -16.71 14.80 -35.36
N ASN A 170 -16.03 14.06 -36.24
CA ASN A 170 -16.66 12.98 -36.99
C ASN A 170 -17.16 11.83 -36.10
N HIS A 171 -16.52 11.58 -34.96
CA HIS A 171 -16.91 10.53 -34.01
C HIS A 171 -17.96 11.02 -33.01
N GLU A 172 -18.10 12.33 -32.81
CA GLU A 172 -19.10 12.94 -31.90
C GLU A 172 -20.51 12.46 -32.21
N LYS A 173 -20.84 12.23 -33.48
CA LYS A 173 -22.13 11.69 -33.92
C LYS A 173 -22.44 10.27 -33.39
N TYR A 174 -21.42 9.52 -32.99
CA TYR A 174 -21.56 8.19 -32.38
C TYR A 174 -21.49 8.25 -30.85
N MET A 175 -21.21 9.41 -30.26
CA MET A 175 -21.17 9.57 -28.81
C MET A 175 -22.60 9.68 -28.27
N SER A 176 -22.88 8.95 -27.20
CA SER A 176 -24.16 9.05 -26.51
C SER A 176 -24.26 10.41 -25.82
N LYS A 177 -25.37 11.11 -26.03
CA LYS A 177 -25.70 12.35 -25.33
C LYS A 177 -26.66 12.03 -24.18
N TYR A 178 -26.48 12.72 -23.05
CA TYR A 178 -27.28 12.55 -21.84
C TYR A 178 -27.72 13.92 -21.34
N GLU A 179 -28.94 14.01 -20.83
CA GLU A 179 -29.50 15.26 -20.28
C GLU A 179 -30.34 14.99 -19.02
N GLY A 180 -30.53 16.03 -18.20
CA GLY A 180 -31.31 15.98 -16.96
C GLY A 180 -30.55 15.42 -15.75
N GLU A 181 -31.18 15.52 -14.58
CA GLU A 181 -30.60 15.04 -13.30
C GLU A 181 -30.39 13.51 -13.28
N PHE A 182 -31.19 12.77 -14.05
CA PHE A 182 -31.12 11.31 -14.14
C PHE A 182 -30.22 10.80 -15.27
N MET A 183 -29.56 11.69 -16.04
CA MET A 183 -28.69 11.33 -17.16
C MET A 183 -29.40 10.44 -18.20
N ASP A 184 -30.60 10.83 -18.62
CA ASP A 184 -31.36 10.07 -19.62
C ASP A 184 -30.71 10.20 -21.00
N ARG A 185 -30.62 9.10 -21.76
CA ARG A 185 -29.98 9.07 -23.08
C ARG A 185 -30.88 9.75 -24.12
N ILE A 186 -30.32 10.74 -24.82
CA ILE A 186 -30.99 11.42 -25.93
C ILE A 186 -30.70 10.70 -27.24
N TYR A 187 -31.75 10.40 -27.99
CA TYR A 187 -31.65 9.95 -29.38
C TYR A 187 -31.82 11.17 -30.28
N LEU A 188 -30.76 11.61 -30.96
CA LEU A 188 -30.86 12.66 -31.97
C LEU A 188 -31.61 12.10 -33.19
N THR A 189 -32.77 12.68 -33.52
CA THR A 189 -33.49 12.50 -34.81
C THR A 189 -32.84 13.29 -35.93
#